data_AF-A0A6H0SCQ8-F1
#
_entry.id   AF-A0A6H0SCQ8-F1
#
_cell.length_a   1.000
_cell.length_b   1.000
_cell.length_c   1.000
_cell.angle_alpha   90.00
_cell.angle_beta   90.00
_cell.angle_gamma   90.00
#
_symmetry.space_group_name_H-M   'P 1'
#
loop_
_entity.id
_entity.type
_entity.pdbx_description
1 polymer ?
#
loop_
_entity_poly.entity_id
_entity_poly.type
_entity_poly.pdbx_seq_one_letter_code
_entity_poly.pdbx_strand_id
1 'polypeptide(L)'
;MSEVQVTIRYFAAARAAAGIETETLSVPAGTTVDGLVTDLSGRGPELAKVLARCSYLRDGVAVRDKNVALQTRETVDVLPPFAGG
;
A
#
# COMPACT_ATOMS: atom_id res chain seq x y z
N MET A 1 -5.00 -16.71 -14.86
CA MET A 1 -5.54 -15.51 -14.17
C MET A 1 -4.57 -14.40 -14.49
N SER A 2 -5.04 -13.26 -14.98
CA SER A 2 -4.15 -12.14 -15.27
C SER A 2 -3.68 -11.56 -13.93
N GLU A 3 -2.39 -11.29 -13.79
CA GLU A 3 -1.83 -10.58 -12.63
C GLU A 3 -1.36 -9.19 -13.09
N VAL A 4 -1.38 -8.24 -12.16
CA VAL A 4 -0.86 -6.89 -12.34
C VAL A 4 0.31 -6.68 -11.40
N GLN A 5 1.37 -6.07 -11.92
CA GLN A 5 2.52 -5.66 -11.09
C GLN A 5 2.30 -4.27 -10.54
N VAL A 6 2.37 -4.14 -9.23
CA VAL A 6 2.18 -2.88 -8.51
C VAL A 6 3.40 -2.63 -7.63
N THR A 7 3.93 -1.42 -7.69
CA THR A 7 5.05 -0.99 -6.86
C THR A 7 4.50 -0.34 -5.60
N ILE A 8 4.93 -0.76 -4.42
CA ILE A 8 4.51 -0.19 -3.14
C ILE A 8 5.70 0.52 -2.54
N ARG A 9 5.52 1.80 -2.18
CA ARG A 9 6.55 2.59 -1.50
C ARG A 9 6.09 2.93 -0.09
N TYR A 10 6.89 2.57 0.90
CA TYR A 10 6.59 2.83 2.30
C TYR A 10 7.37 4.05 2.78
N PHE A 11 6.67 4.95 3.47
CA PHE A 11 7.27 6.16 4.03
C PHE A 11 7.21 6.15 5.56
N ALA A 12 8.18 6.83 6.20
CA ALA A 12 8.25 7.06 7.64
C ALA A 12 7.95 5.79 8.48
N ALA A 13 6.91 5.82 9.32
CA ALA A 13 6.53 4.70 10.19
C ALA A 13 6.13 3.43 9.42
N ALA A 14 5.59 3.56 8.20
CA ALA A 14 5.24 2.40 7.38
C ALA A 14 6.50 1.69 6.88
N ARG A 15 7.56 2.45 6.53
CA ARG A 15 8.86 1.88 6.16
C ARG A 15 9.49 1.14 7.34
N ALA A 16 9.43 1.73 8.53
CA ALA A 16 9.95 1.10 9.74
C ALA A 16 9.20 -0.21 10.05
N ALA A 17 7.88 -0.23 9.92
CA ALA A 17 7.06 -1.42 10.16
C ALA A 17 7.18 -2.48 9.07
N ALA A 18 7.34 -2.09 7.80
CA ALA A 18 7.54 -3.00 6.68
C ALA A 18 8.99 -3.52 6.59
N GLY A 19 9.95 -2.78 7.15
CA GLY A 19 11.39 -3.07 7.06
C GLY A 19 12.02 -2.78 5.70
N ILE A 20 11.22 -2.35 4.72
CA ILE A 20 11.61 -2.08 3.34
C ILE A 20 11.07 -0.73 2.87
N GLU A 21 11.81 -0.06 2.00
CA GLU A 21 11.40 1.23 1.44
C GLU A 21 10.46 1.06 0.25
N THR A 22 10.71 0.06 -0.60
CA THR A 22 9.91 -0.20 -1.81
C THR A 22 9.93 -1.68 -2.13
N GLU A 23 8.80 -2.23 -2.56
CA GLU A 23 8.68 -3.58 -3.11
C GLU A 23 7.76 -3.57 -4.33
N THR A 24 7.93 -4.53 -5.23
CA THR A 24 6.98 -4.78 -6.32
C THR A 24 6.26 -6.08 -6.04
N LEU A 25 4.92 -6.03 -6.00
CA LEU A 25 4.07 -7.19 -5.81
C LEU A 25 3.30 -7.50 -7.08
N SER A 26 3.22 -8.78 -7.40
CA SER A 26 2.27 -9.31 -8.38
C SER A 26 0.98 -9.65 -7.63
N VAL A 27 -0.12 -9.00 -8.00
CA VAL A 27 -1.44 -9.28 -7.44
C VAL A 27 -2.42 -9.67 -8.54
N PRO A 28 -3.48 -10.44 -8.26
CA PRO A 28 -4.50 -10.75 -9.25
C PRO A 28 -5.09 -9.48 -9.87
N ALA A 29 -5.31 -9.49 -11.18
CA ALA A 29 -5.99 -8.40 -11.86
C ALA A 29 -7.39 -8.17 -11.25
N GLY A 30 -7.72 -6.92 -10.95
CA GLY A 30 -8.93 -6.58 -10.20
C GLY A 30 -8.73 -6.46 -8.69
N THR A 31 -7.55 -6.78 -8.17
CA THR A 31 -7.20 -6.48 -6.78
C THR A 31 -7.29 -4.98 -6.54
N THR A 32 -7.98 -4.59 -5.47
CA THR A 32 -8.16 -3.20 -5.09
C THR A 32 -7.06 -2.75 -4.14
N VAL A 33 -6.94 -1.43 -3.94
CA VAL A 33 -6.03 -0.89 -2.90
C VAL A 33 -6.37 -1.46 -1.53
N ASP A 34 -7.65 -1.60 -1.21
CA ASP A 34 -8.10 -2.20 0.06
C ASP A 34 -7.68 -3.66 0.20
N GLY A 35 -7.84 -4.45 -0.87
CA GLY A 35 -7.39 -5.84 -0.91
C GLY A 35 -5.88 -5.96 -0.72
N LEU A 36 -5.10 -5.10 -1.39
CA LEU A 36 -3.65 -5.04 -1.22
C LEU A 36 -3.26 -4.68 0.22
N VAL A 37 -3.90 -3.69 0.81
CA VAL A 37 -3.64 -3.28 2.20
C VAL A 37 -4.00 -4.38 3.19
N THR A 38 -5.05 -5.14 2.92
CA THR A 38 -5.47 -6.28 3.73
C THR A 38 -4.41 -7.39 3.68
N ASP A 39 -3.89 -7.71 2.49
CA ASP A 39 -2.79 -8.67 2.32
C ASP A 39 -1.54 -8.24 3.11
N LEU A 40 -1.12 -6.99 2.94
CA LEU A 40 0.03 -6.43 3.65
C LEU A 40 -0.17 -6.42 5.17
N SER A 41 -1.39 -6.13 5.64
CA SER A 41 -1.73 -6.16 7.07
C SER A 41 -1.62 -7.57 7.66
N GLY A 42 -1.80 -8.62 6.84
CA GLY A 42 -1.59 -10.01 7.24
C GLY A 42 -0.14 -10.38 7.53
N ARG A 43 0.84 -9.57 7.08
CA ARG A 43 2.28 -9.86 7.24
C ARG A 43 2.80 -9.57 8.64
N GLY A 44 2.14 -8.69 9.39
CA GLY A 44 2.57 -8.37 10.75
C GLY A 44 1.65 -7.38 11.49
N PRO A 45 1.53 -7.51 12.82
CA PRO A 45 0.62 -6.69 13.62
C PRO A 45 1.02 -5.21 13.69
N GLU A 46 2.32 -4.89 13.61
CA GLU A 46 2.78 -3.50 13.58
C GLU A 46 2.43 -2.81 12.26
N LEU A 47 2.67 -3.49 11.14
CA LEU A 47 2.33 -3.00 9.81
C LEU A 47 0.81 -2.80 9.68
N ALA A 48 0.00 -3.74 10.17
CA ALA A 48 -1.47 -3.61 10.19
C ALA A 48 -1.93 -2.34 10.94
N LYS A 49 -1.35 -2.06 12.12
CA LYS A 49 -1.69 -0.85 12.90
C LYS A 49 -1.33 0.43 12.17
N VAL A 50 -0.18 0.44 11.49
CA VAL A 50 0.27 1.61 10.71
C VAL A 50 -0.63 1.80 9.49
N LEU A 51 -0.84 0.73 8.69
CA LEU A 51 -1.71 0.75 7.50
C LEU A 51 -3.13 1.21 7.80
N ALA A 52 -3.71 0.82 8.94
CA ALA A 52 -5.05 1.25 9.34
C ALA A 52 -5.19 2.79 9.47
N ARG A 53 -4.08 3.52 9.68
CA ARG A 53 -4.05 4.98 9.82
C ARG A 53 -3.41 5.68 8.63
N CYS A 54 -2.80 4.93 7.71
CA CYS A 54 -2.12 5.48 6.55
C CYS A 54 -3.10 6.02 5.49
N SER A 55 -2.62 7.05 4.79
CA SER A 55 -3.16 7.49 3.51
C SER A 55 -2.40 6.82 2.37
N TYR A 56 -3.08 6.64 1.24
CA TYR A 56 -2.52 5.98 0.07
C TYR A 56 -2.52 6.94 -1.11
N LEU A 57 -1.40 7.03 -1.82
CA LEU A 57 -1.35 7.69 -3.13
C LEU A 57 -1.20 6.63 -4.21
N ARG A 58 -1.88 6.81 -5.33
CA ARG A 58 -1.70 6.02 -6.55
C ARG A 58 -1.10 6.92 -7.61
N ASP A 59 0.12 6.62 -8.03
CA ASP A 59 0.88 7.43 -8.99
C ASP A 59 0.95 8.92 -8.57
N GLY A 60 1.12 9.17 -7.26
CA GLY A 60 1.12 10.52 -6.68
C GLY A 60 -0.26 11.14 -6.45
N VAL A 61 -1.36 10.47 -6.83
CA VAL A 61 -2.74 10.94 -6.62
C VAL A 61 -3.36 10.32 -5.37
N ALA A 62 -3.89 11.13 -4.46
CA ALA A 62 -4.53 10.61 -3.25
C ALA A 62 -5.71 9.68 -3.57
N VAL A 63 -5.63 8.44 -3.09
CA VAL A 63 -6.68 7.44 -3.22
C VAL A 63 -7.75 7.75 -2.17
N ARG A 64 -8.87 8.32 -2.63
CA ARG A 64 -10.06 8.52 -1.80
C ARG A 64 -10.90 7.25 -1.73
N ASP A 65 -10.98 6.54 -2.85
CA ASP A 65 -11.73 5.30 -3.00
C ASP A 65 -10.77 4.10 -3.07
N LYS A 66 -10.69 3.34 -1.97
CA LYS A 66 -9.82 2.15 -1.90
C LYS A 66 -10.37 0.93 -2.65
N ASN A 67 -11.60 1.02 -3.14
CA ASN A 67 -12.25 0.00 -3.98
C ASN A 67 -11.84 0.07 -5.46
N VAL A 68 -10.99 1.03 -5.83
CA VAL A 68 -10.47 1.12 -7.19
C VAL A 68 -9.50 -0.03 -7.44
N ALA A 69 -9.70 -0.72 -8.56
CA ALA A 69 -8.84 -1.81 -9.01
C ALA A 69 -7.46 -1.26 -9.44
N LEU A 70 -6.42 -1.94 -8.99
CA LEU A 70 -5.04 -1.66 -9.36
C LEU A 70 -4.76 -2.14 -10.79
N GLN A 71 -3.90 -1.39 -11.47
CA GLN A 71 -3.44 -1.68 -12.82
C GLN A 71 -1.94 -1.98 -12.83
N THR A 72 -1.49 -2.63 -13.91
CA THR A 72 -0.06 -2.93 -14.10
C THR A 72 0.74 -1.65 -14.22
N ARG A 73 1.93 -1.63 -13.58
CA ARG A 73 2.86 -0.48 -13.50
C ARG A 73 2.35 0.69 -12.66
N GLU A 74 1.34 0.50 -11.83
CA GLU A 74 0.96 1.52 -10.85
C GLU A 74 1.88 1.51 -9.64
N THR A 75 2.05 2.69 -9.06
CA THR A 75 2.80 2.87 -7.81
C THR A 75 1.84 3.30 -6.70
N VAL A 76 1.89 2.62 -5.56
CA VAL A 76 1.10 2.90 -4.36
C VAL A 76 2.02 3.41 -3.26
N ASP A 77 1.85 4.66 -2.84
CA ASP A 77 2.59 5.24 -1.73
C ASP A 77 1.81 5.09 -0.44
N VAL A 78 2.43 4.48 0.56
CA VAL A 78 1.89 4.33 1.90
C VAL A 78 2.45 5.45 2.75
N LEU A 79 1.61 6.44 3.03
CA LEU A 79 1.93 7.61 3.83
C LEU A 79 1.26 7.50 5.20
N PRO A 80 2.01 7.19 6.27
CA PRO A 80 1.49 7.32 7.62
C PRO A 80 1.09 8.76 7.90
N PRO A 81 0.13 8.98 8.81
CA PRO A 81 -0.11 10.33 9.29
C PRO A 81 1.19 10.84 9.91
N PHE A 82 1.53 12.09 9.61
CA PHE A 82 2.68 12.74 10.21
C PHE A 82 2.50 12.68 11.73
N ALA A 83 3.30 11.85 12.40
CA ALA A 83 3.53 11.94 13.83
C ALA A 83 4.49 13.12 14.07
N GLY A 84 4.04 14.33 13.72
CA GLY A 84 4.72 15.56 14.07
C GLY A 84 4.54 15.77 15.57
N GLY A 85 5.55 15.37 16.34
CA GLY A 85 5.77 15.80 17.72
C GLY A 85 6.75 16.96 17.74
#